data_AF-A0A8S3G7M1-F1
#
_entry.id   AF-A0A8S3G7M1-F1
#
_cell.length_a   1.000
_cell.length_b   1.000
_cell.length_c   1.000
_cell.angle_alpha   90.00
_cell.angle_beta   90.00
_cell.angle_gamma   90.00
#
_symmetry.space_group_name_H-M   'P 1'
#
loop_
_entity.id
_entity.type
_entity.pdbx_description
1 polymer ?
#
loop_
_entity_poly.entity_id
_entity_poly.type
_entity_poly.pdbx_seq_one_letter_code
_entity_poly.pdbx_strand_id
1 'polypeptide(L)'
;DVSAKPIPTNKLPKNKRRRQRRDTLSNTKQVTSSELTHQLLQSDYFLDINPRILQRLINIIAMTGRLLRANQVLFSWKRLGCWSYLVEQWPYRISWIIVYYEDHEQEYSDDTALKILYEKIKPFIPISNDPLLELDRNGRKFEHCIEHGEPVLNVNDLKQFLLCTCNLDPY
;
A
#
# COMPACT_ATOMS: atom_id res chain seq x y z
N ASP A 1 -65.04 -20.28 15.45
CA ASP A 1 -64.33 -21.22 14.57
C ASP A 1 -63.77 -20.55 13.33
N VAL A 2 -62.46 -20.71 13.19
CA VAL A 2 -61.57 -20.69 12.03
C VAL A 2 -62.15 -20.21 10.68
N SER A 3 -61.58 -19.13 10.12
CA SER A 3 -61.48 -18.96 8.68
C SER A 3 -60.07 -18.52 8.31
N ALA A 4 -59.32 -19.46 7.76
CA ALA A 4 -57.92 -19.33 7.39
C ALA A 4 -57.76 -18.46 6.13
N LYS A 5 -56.78 -17.56 6.12
CA LYS A 5 -56.29 -16.89 4.90
C LYS A 5 -54.95 -17.50 4.48
N PRO A 6 -54.66 -17.68 3.17
CA PRO A 6 -53.48 -18.40 2.70
C PRO A 6 -52.21 -17.53 2.74
N ILE A 7 -51.08 -18.18 2.99
CA ILE A 7 -49.72 -17.60 2.96
C ILE A 7 -49.25 -17.45 1.50
N PRO A 8 -48.75 -16.29 1.06
CA PRO A 8 -48.05 -16.18 -0.22
C PRO A 8 -46.57 -16.57 -0.05
N THR A 9 -46.16 -17.65 -0.71
CA THR A 9 -44.76 -18.04 -0.85
C THR A 9 -44.03 -17.08 -1.79
N ASN A 10 -43.20 -16.18 -1.25
CA ASN A 10 -42.34 -15.32 -2.06
C ASN A 10 -41.03 -16.05 -2.40
N LYS A 11 -40.91 -16.55 -3.64
CA LYS A 11 -39.67 -17.11 -4.19
C LYS A 11 -38.68 -15.96 -4.46
N LEU A 12 -37.55 -15.91 -3.74
CA LEU A 12 -36.44 -15.01 -4.07
C LEU A 12 -35.74 -15.43 -5.37
N PRO A 13 -35.50 -14.53 -6.35
CA PRO A 13 -34.77 -14.86 -7.56
C PRO A 13 -33.24 -14.89 -7.32
N LYS A 14 -32.62 -16.06 -7.54
CA LYS A 14 -31.18 -16.38 -7.35
C LYS A 14 -30.19 -15.74 -8.34
N ASN A 15 -30.53 -14.67 -9.05
CA ASN A 15 -29.73 -14.25 -10.22
C ASN A 15 -28.98 -12.91 -10.13
N LYS A 16 -28.83 -12.29 -8.96
CA LYS A 16 -28.03 -11.05 -8.83
C LYS A 16 -26.56 -11.23 -8.43
N ARG A 17 -26.17 -12.37 -7.86
CA ARG A 17 -24.79 -12.56 -7.34
C ARG A 17 -23.74 -12.93 -8.41
N ARG A 18 -24.15 -13.33 -9.61
CA ARG A 18 -23.23 -13.85 -10.64
C ARG A 18 -22.76 -12.80 -11.66
N ARG A 19 -23.44 -11.65 -11.76
CA ARG A 19 -23.05 -10.54 -12.67
C ARG A 19 -22.07 -9.56 -12.03
N GLN A 20 -22.23 -9.22 -10.75
CA GLN A 20 -21.32 -8.29 -10.05
C GLN A 20 -19.86 -8.76 -9.95
N ARG A 21 -19.61 -10.08 -10.05
CA ARG A 21 -18.25 -10.65 -9.97
C ARG A 21 -17.49 -10.63 -11.31
N ARG A 22 -18.16 -10.35 -12.43
CA ARG A 22 -17.50 -10.20 -13.75
C ARG A 22 -17.14 -8.76 -14.08
N ASP A 23 -17.90 -7.80 -13.58
CA ASP A 23 -17.69 -6.37 -13.89
C ASP A 23 -16.58 -5.72 -13.06
N THR A 24 -16.06 -6.41 -12.02
CA THR A 24 -14.92 -5.95 -11.20
C THR A 24 -13.57 -6.52 -11.66
N LEU A 25 -13.56 -7.50 -12.57
CA LEU A 25 -12.34 -8.12 -13.10
C LEU A 25 -11.76 -7.37 -14.31
N SER A 26 -12.51 -6.40 -14.86
CA SER A 26 -12.22 -5.71 -16.12
C SER A 26 -11.35 -4.46 -15.99
N ASN A 27 -11.05 -3.99 -14.77
CA ASN A 27 -10.30 -2.74 -14.57
C ASN A 27 -8.80 -2.90 -14.35
N THR A 28 -8.26 -4.12 -14.36
CA THR A 28 -6.82 -4.36 -14.18
C THR A 28 -6.16 -4.73 -15.51
N LYS A 29 -6.34 -3.88 -16.54
CA LYS A 29 -5.59 -4.01 -17.80
C LYS A 29 -4.08 -4.08 -17.49
N GLN A 30 -3.34 -4.81 -18.33
CA GLN A 30 -1.87 -4.82 -18.28
C GLN A 30 -1.38 -3.38 -18.43
N VAL A 31 -0.93 -2.78 -17.32
CA VAL A 31 -0.40 -1.41 -17.34
C VAL A 31 1.04 -1.53 -17.80
N THR A 32 1.36 -0.90 -18.93
CA THR A 32 2.72 -0.87 -19.48
C THR A 32 3.60 0.03 -18.61
N SER A 33 4.91 -0.20 -18.61
CA SER A 33 5.87 0.64 -17.88
C SER A 33 5.76 2.13 -18.25
N SER A 34 5.38 2.43 -19.50
CA SER A 34 5.11 3.79 -19.98
C SER A 34 3.90 4.43 -19.30
N GLU A 35 2.81 3.68 -19.10
CA GLU A 35 1.60 4.17 -18.44
C GLU A 35 1.81 4.35 -16.93
N LEU A 36 2.62 3.47 -16.30
CA LEU A 36 3.06 3.65 -14.91
C LEU A 36 3.87 4.92 -14.74
N THR A 37 4.79 5.18 -15.66
CA THR A 37 5.63 6.38 -15.65
C THR A 37 4.75 7.63 -15.71
N HIS A 38 3.75 7.66 -16.60
CA HIS A 38 2.83 8.78 -16.72
C HIS A 38 1.97 8.99 -15.45
N GLN A 39 1.46 7.92 -14.84
CA GLN A 39 0.66 8.01 -13.61
C GLN A 39 1.48 8.41 -12.38
N LEU A 40 2.76 8.04 -12.31
CA LEU A 40 3.67 8.43 -11.23
C LEU A 40 4.18 9.86 -11.40
N LEU A 41 4.50 10.27 -12.63
CA LEU A 41 4.91 11.66 -12.95
C LEU A 41 3.82 12.70 -12.69
N GLN A 42 2.54 12.28 -12.67
CA GLN A 42 1.42 13.14 -12.27
C GLN A 42 1.32 13.36 -10.76
N SER A 43 2.09 12.63 -9.95
CA SER A 43 2.08 12.81 -8.51
C SER A 43 3.28 13.66 -8.09
N ASP A 44 2.99 14.75 -7.36
CA ASP A 44 3.97 15.79 -6.98
C ASP A 44 5.15 15.25 -6.16
N TYR A 45 5.01 14.03 -5.61
CA TYR A 45 6.05 13.30 -4.89
C TYR A 45 7.33 13.05 -5.69
N PHE A 46 7.25 12.91 -7.02
CA PHE A 46 8.39 12.50 -7.85
C PHE A 46 9.12 13.65 -8.56
N LEU A 47 8.66 14.89 -8.39
CA LEU A 47 9.16 16.03 -9.15
C LEU A 47 10.61 16.41 -8.80
N ASP A 48 11.04 16.15 -7.57
CA ASP A 48 12.41 16.43 -7.08
C ASP A 48 13.38 15.24 -7.21
N ILE A 49 12.98 14.17 -7.90
CA ILE A 49 13.75 12.92 -7.94
C ILE A 49 14.66 12.90 -9.17
N ASN A 50 15.96 12.63 -8.97
CA ASN A 50 16.92 12.43 -10.05
C ASN A 50 16.42 11.35 -11.04
N PRO A 51 16.51 11.55 -12.37
CA PRO A 51 16.01 10.61 -13.37
C PRO A 51 16.47 9.16 -13.17
N ARG A 52 17.70 8.95 -12.68
CA ARG A 52 18.24 7.63 -12.36
C ARG A 52 17.48 6.96 -11.21
N ILE A 53 17.17 7.73 -10.17
CA ILE A 53 16.41 7.26 -9.00
C ILE A 53 14.95 6.99 -9.41
N LEU A 54 14.37 7.86 -10.25
CA LEU A 54 13.03 7.67 -10.79
C LEU A 54 12.93 6.36 -11.58
N GLN A 55 13.90 6.10 -12.46
CA GLN A 55 13.94 4.85 -13.22
C GLN A 55 14.06 3.63 -12.30
N ARG A 56 14.88 3.71 -11.24
CA ARG A 56 15.00 2.63 -10.25
C ARG A 56 13.66 2.38 -9.55
N LEU A 57 12.99 3.44 -9.09
CA LEU A 57 11.67 3.34 -8.46
C LEU A 57 10.63 2.71 -9.39
N ILE A 58 10.59 3.13 -10.66
CA ILE A 58 9.68 2.53 -11.66
C ILE A 58 9.95 1.03 -11.81
N ASN A 59 11.23 0.62 -11.87
CA ASN A 59 11.59 -0.78 -11.99
C ASN A 59 11.16 -1.60 -10.76
N ILE A 60 11.38 -1.07 -9.55
CA ILE A 60 10.93 -1.68 -8.30
C ILE A 60 9.41 -1.83 -8.31
N ILE A 61 8.68 -0.74 -8.55
CA ILE A 61 7.21 -0.73 -8.59
C ILE A 61 6.68 -1.74 -9.63
N ALA A 62 7.28 -1.79 -10.82
CA ALA A 62 6.89 -2.73 -11.88
C ALA A 62 7.19 -4.19 -11.52
N MET A 63 8.29 -4.47 -10.82
CA MET A 63 8.61 -5.81 -10.31
C MET A 63 7.68 -6.22 -9.19
N THR A 64 7.56 -5.41 -8.13
CA THR A 64 6.66 -5.65 -7.00
C THR A 64 5.23 -5.82 -7.48
N GLY A 65 4.76 -4.99 -8.43
CA GLY A 65 3.43 -5.12 -8.99
C GLY A 65 3.19 -6.43 -9.75
N ARG A 66 4.22 -6.99 -10.42
CA ARG A 66 4.13 -8.32 -11.04
C ARG A 66 4.07 -9.43 -9.99
N LEU A 67 4.87 -9.34 -8.93
CA LEU A 67 4.87 -10.30 -7.83
C LEU A 67 3.52 -10.31 -7.09
N LEU A 68 2.96 -9.14 -6.79
CA LEU A 68 1.64 -9.01 -6.16
C LEU A 68 0.54 -9.65 -7.01
N ARG A 69 0.54 -9.39 -8.33
CA ARG A 69 -0.42 -10.02 -9.26
C ARG A 69 -0.25 -11.54 -9.32
N ALA A 70 0.99 -12.05 -9.32
CA ALA A 70 1.27 -13.48 -9.30
C ALA A 70 0.72 -14.15 -8.02
N ASN A 71 0.74 -13.42 -6.90
CA ASN A 71 0.16 -13.84 -5.62
C ASN A 71 -1.33 -13.49 -5.47
N GLN A 72 -2.01 -13.11 -6.56
CA GLN A 72 -3.44 -12.76 -6.58
C GLN A 72 -3.83 -11.60 -5.65
N VAL A 73 -2.88 -10.73 -5.31
CA VAL A 73 -3.12 -9.52 -4.51
C VAL A 73 -3.63 -8.40 -5.42
N LEU A 74 -4.79 -7.84 -5.09
CA LEU A 74 -5.35 -6.67 -5.75
C LEU A 74 -4.84 -5.39 -5.06
N PHE A 75 -4.35 -4.43 -5.83
CA PHE A 75 -3.78 -3.21 -5.28
C PHE A 75 -3.95 -1.99 -6.20
N SER A 76 -3.70 -0.80 -5.64
CA SER A 76 -3.61 0.47 -6.37
C SER A 76 -2.15 0.80 -6.68
N TRP A 77 -1.86 1.12 -7.95
CA TRP A 77 -0.52 1.55 -8.37
C TRP A 77 -0.03 2.80 -7.62
N LYS A 78 -0.93 3.73 -7.30
CA LYS A 78 -0.59 4.92 -6.52
C LYS A 78 -0.15 4.56 -5.10
N ARG A 79 -0.87 3.63 -4.45
CA ARG A 79 -0.53 3.14 -3.10
C ARG A 79 0.78 2.36 -3.12
N LEU A 80 0.98 1.49 -4.12
CA LEU A 80 2.25 0.77 -4.29
C LEU A 80 3.43 1.73 -4.55
N GLY A 81 3.22 2.76 -5.35
CA GLY A 81 4.23 3.79 -5.60
C GLY A 81 4.62 4.54 -4.33
N CYS A 82 3.64 4.94 -3.52
CA CYS A 82 3.87 5.58 -2.23
C CYS A 82 4.62 4.65 -1.26
N TRP A 83 4.20 3.39 -1.15
CA TRP A 83 4.88 2.39 -0.31
C TRP A 83 6.33 2.18 -0.74
N SER A 84 6.55 1.96 -2.04
CA SER A 84 7.89 1.73 -2.61
C SER A 84 8.78 2.95 -2.38
N TYR A 85 8.23 4.16 -2.52
CA TYR A 85 8.96 5.39 -2.22
C TYR A 85 9.35 5.47 -0.74
N LEU A 86 8.44 5.20 0.19
CA LEU A 86 8.75 5.24 1.62
C LEU A 86 9.85 4.25 2.01
N VAL A 87 9.75 2.99 1.56
CA VAL A 87 10.75 1.95 1.84
C VAL A 87 12.12 2.32 1.27
N GLU A 88 12.16 2.89 0.07
CA GLU A 88 13.41 3.24 -0.60
C GLU A 88 14.09 4.50 -0.05
N GLN A 89 13.30 5.44 0.50
CA GLN A 89 13.83 6.69 1.04
C GLN A 89 14.13 6.58 2.54
N TRP A 90 13.35 5.80 3.27
CA TRP A 90 13.40 5.71 4.73
C TRP A 90 13.25 4.26 5.24
N PRO A 91 14.13 3.33 4.82
CA PRO A 91 14.06 1.93 5.21
C PRO A 91 14.17 1.72 6.72
N TYR A 92 14.93 2.54 7.45
CA TYR A 92 15.10 2.41 8.89
C TYR A 92 13.80 2.73 9.64
N ARG A 93 13.18 3.88 9.36
CA ARG A 93 11.88 4.25 9.97
C ARG A 93 10.76 3.29 9.59
N ILE A 94 10.72 2.83 8.34
CA ILE A 94 9.72 1.84 7.91
C ILE A 94 9.92 0.50 8.62
N SER A 95 11.17 0.08 8.87
CA SER A 95 11.46 -1.13 9.63
C SER A 95 10.89 -1.06 11.05
N TRP A 96 11.00 0.08 11.73
CA TRP A 96 10.37 0.28 13.04
C TRP A 96 8.84 0.18 12.99
N ILE A 97 8.20 0.70 11.93
CA ILE A 97 6.74 0.57 11.75
C ILE A 97 6.35 -0.90 11.56
N ILE A 98 7.11 -1.64 10.75
CA ILE A 98 6.86 -3.05 10.48
C ILE A 98 7.00 -3.88 11.76
N VAL A 99 8.12 -3.76 12.47
CA VAL A 99 8.37 -4.52 13.72
C VAL A 99 7.32 -4.21 14.77
N TYR A 100 6.99 -2.93 14.96
CA TYR A 100 5.95 -2.55 15.90
C TYR A 100 4.57 -3.11 15.53
N TYR A 101 4.24 -3.10 14.23
CA TYR A 101 2.99 -3.68 13.77
C TYR A 101 2.95 -5.20 14.01
N GLU A 102 4.04 -5.91 13.73
CA GLU A 102 4.13 -7.36 13.94
C GLU A 102 3.89 -7.74 15.42
N ASP A 103 4.43 -6.95 16.36
CA ASP A 103 4.23 -7.15 17.80
C ASP A 103 2.81 -6.82 18.28
N HIS A 104 2.07 -5.97 17.54
CA HIS A 104 0.77 -5.42 17.96
C HIS A 104 -0.34 -5.67 16.92
N GLU A 105 -0.21 -6.70 16.07
CA GLU A 105 -1.08 -6.90 14.91
C GLU A 105 -2.58 -6.94 15.30
N GLN A 106 -2.90 -7.50 16.47
CA GLN A 106 -4.26 -7.65 16.97
C GLN A 106 -4.92 -6.33 17.40
N GLU A 107 -4.14 -5.26 17.59
CA GLU A 107 -4.63 -3.98 18.10
C GLU A 107 -5.12 -3.03 16.99
N TYR A 108 -4.79 -3.32 15.73
CA TYR A 108 -5.02 -2.41 14.62
C TYR A 108 -5.94 -3.00 13.55
N SER A 109 -6.90 -2.21 13.10
CA SER A 109 -7.71 -2.55 11.92
C SER A 109 -6.94 -2.28 10.63
N ASP A 110 -7.32 -2.99 9.57
CA ASP A 110 -6.76 -2.85 8.22
C ASP A 110 -6.80 -1.41 7.67
N ASP A 111 -7.79 -0.62 8.06
CA ASP A 111 -7.96 0.78 7.63
C ASP A 111 -7.13 1.77 8.46
N THR A 112 -6.46 1.31 9.52
CA THR A 112 -5.63 2.17 10.36
C THR A 112 -4.49 2.77 9.54
N ALA A 113 -4.40 4.10 9.48
CA ALA A 113 -3.32 4.79 8.77
C ALA A 113 -1.96 4.48 9.40
N LEU A 114 -0.92 4.29 8.57
CA LEU A 114 0.45 4.02 9.06
C LEU A 114 1.01 5.17 9.91
N LYS A 115 0.53 6.41 9.71
CA LYS A 115 0.83 7.53 10.61
C LYS A 115 0.52 7.20 12.06
N ILE A 116 -0.60 6.53 12.35
CA ILE A 116 -1.01 6.22 13.72
C ILE A 116 0.00 5.28 14.40
N LEU A 117 0.52 4.30 13.66
CA LEU A 117 1.58 3.42 14.14
C LEU A 117 2.86 4.22 14.35
N TYR A 118 3.24 5.07 13.39
CA TYR A 118 4.44 5.91 13.50
C TYR A 118 4.42 6.80 14.74
N GLU A 119 3.30 7.45 15.07
CA GLU A 119 3.20 8.30 16.27
C GLU A 119 3.45 7.53 17.58
N LYS A 120 3.13 6.22 17.61
CA LYS A 120 3.40 5.37 18.78
C LYS A 120 4.87 5.06 18.94
N ILE A 121 5.56 4.78 17.83
CA ILE A 121 6.97 4.39 17.84
C ILE A 121 7.94 5.57 17.84
N LYS A 122 7.53 6.73 17.33
CA LYS A 122 8.38 7.91 17.12
C LYS A 122 9.23 8.27 18.36
N PRO A 123 8.71 8.24 19.61
CA PRO A 123 9.52 8.54 20.79
C PRO A 123 10.63 7.53 21.07
N PHE A 124 10.53 6.32 20.52
CA PHE A 124 11.45 5.21 20.75
C PHE A 124 12.50 5.06 19.65
N ILE A 125 12.30 5.69 18.48
CA ILE A 125 13.26 5.63 17.38
C ILE A 125 14.51 6.44 17.74
N PRO A 126 15.71 5.82 17.78
CA PRO A 126 16.96 6.54 17.94
C PRO A 126 17.12 7.65 16.90
N ILE A 127 17.35 8.89 17.37
CA ILE A 127 17.56 10.08 16.53
C ILE A 127 19.04 10.43 16.32
N SER A 128 19.95 9.72 17.01
CA SER A 128 21.39 9.86 16.88
C SER A 128 22.09 8.57 17.30
N ASN A 129 23.36 8.41 16.88
CA ASN A 129 24.25 7.32 17.29
C ASN A 129 23.80 5.89 16.91
N ASP A 130 22.89 5.76 15.95
CA ASP A 130 22.56 4.47 15.32
C ASP A 130 23.11 4.46 13.88
N PRO A 131 24.06 3.56 13.54
CA PRO A 131 24.58 3.44 12.18
C PRO A 131 23.50 3.19 11.11
N LEU A 132 22.39 2.55 11.47
CA LEU A 132 21.29 2.27 10.54
C LEU A 132 20.48 3.52 10.21
N LEU A 133 20.58 4.59 11.01
CA LEU A 133 19.92 5.86 10.73
C LEU A 133 20.43 6.50 9.44
N GLU A 134 21.68 6.21 9.03
CA GLU A 134 22.27 6.71 7.78
C GLU A 134 21.65 6.09 6.52
N LEU A 135 20.90 4.99 6.66
CA LEU A 135 20.15 4.39 5.55
C LEU A 135 18.94 5.23 5.15
N ASP A 136 18.37 5.96 6.11
CA ASP A 136 17.35 6.94 5.83
C ASP A 136 17.97 8.17 5.19
N ARG A 137 17.25 8.75 4.23
CA ARG A 137 17.59 10.09 3.72
C ARG A 137 17.20 11.15 4.75
N ASN A 138 16.50 12.20 4.31
CA ASN A 138 16.11 13.28 5.21
C ASN A 138 14.93 12.86 6.10
N GLY A 139 15.16 12.62 7.38
CA GLY A 139 14.12 12.23 8.34
C GLY A 139 12.97 13.23 8.50
N ARG A 140 13.18 14.54 8.29
CA ARG A 140 12.08 15.53 8.34
C ARG A 140 11.13 15.39 7.15
N LYS A 141 11.65 14.99 5.99
CA LYS A 141 10.83 14.73 4.80
C LYS A 141 9.96 13.48 5.00
N PHE A 142 10.42 12.49 5.77
CA PHE A 142 9.60 11.33 6.13
C PHE A 142 8.32 11.75 6.85
N GLU A 143 8.42 12.59 7.88
CA GLU A 143 7.27 13.04 8.66
C GLU A 143 6.26 13.75 7.77
N HIS A 144 6.74 14.65 6.90
CA HIS A 144 5.86 15.29 5.93
C HIS A 144 5.16 14.27 5.02
N CYS A 145 5.88 13.29 4.48
CA CYS A 145 5.34 12.27 3.59
C CYS A 145 4.34 11.32 4.28
N ILE A 146 4.58 10.90 5.52
CA ILE A 146 3.64 10.01 6.23
C ILE A 146 2.39 10.75 6.71
N GLU A 147 2.50 12.06 6.96
CA GLU A 147 1.38 12.89 7.42
C GLU A 147 0.49 13.39 6.29
N HIS A 148 1.08 13.81 5.18
CA HIS A 148 0.39 14.47 4.08
C HIS A 148 0.36 13.60 2.81
N GLY A 149 0.80 12.34 2.92
CA GLY A 149 0.87 11.38 1.84
C GLY A 149 -0.47 11.18 1.13
N GLU A 150 -0.46 11.28 -0.19
CA GLU A 150 -1.60 11.03 -1.06
C GLU A 150 -1.21 9.96 -2.09
N PRO A 151 -1.77 8.74 -1.98
CA PRO A 151 -2.77 8.29 -1.01
C PRO A 151 -2.20 8.03 0.40
N VAL A 152 -3.03 8.19 1.43
CA VAL A 152 -2.70 7.77 2.81
C VAL A 152 -2.61 6.24 2.86
N LEU A 153 -1.45 5.74 3.26
CA LEU A 153 -1.21 4.31 3.42
C LEU A 153 -1.78 3.81 4.76
N ASN A 154 -2.29 2.58 4.75
CA ASN A 154 -2.86 1.94 5.92
C ASN A 154 -2.22 0.57 6.21
N VAL A 155 -2.63 -0.04 7.31
CA VAL A 155 -2.17 -1.35 7.77
C VAL A 155 -2.39 -2.43 6.69
N ASN A 156 -3.50 -2.40 5.96
CA ASN A 156 -3.71 -3.35 4.87
C ASN A 156 -2.68 -3.18 3.73
N ASP A 157 -2.27 -1.95 3.38
CA ASP A 157 -1.18 -1.77 2.41
C ASP A 157 0.14 -2.36 2.91
N LEU A 158 0.48 -2.14 4.19
CA LEU A 158 1.66 -2.73 4.80
C LEU A 158 1.62 -4.24 4.67
N LYS A 159 0.52 -4.89 5.09
CA LYS A 159 0.36 -6.35 4.98
C LYS A 159 0.48 -6.85 3.54
N GLN A 160 -0.17 -6.17 2.60
CA GLN A 160 -0.19 -6.59 1.20
C GLN A 160 1.16 -6.41 0.52
N PHE A 161 1.84 -5.28 0.74
CA PHE A 161 3.06 -4.93 0.02
C PHE A 161 4.31 -5.51 0.64
N LEU A 162 4.34 -5.73 1.96
CA LEU A 162 5.49 -6.30 2.65
C LEU A 162 5.87 -7.68 2.06
N LEU A 163 4.87 -8.50 1.70
CA LEU A 163 5.05 -9.83 1.09
C LEU A 163 5.92 -9.84 -0.17
N CYS A 164 5.97 -8.72 -0.89
CA CYS A 164 6.67 -8.60 -2.18
C CYS A 164 7.65 -7.42 -2.19
N THR A 165 7.96 -6.84 -1.03
CA THR A 165 8.90 -5.74 -0.94
C THR A 165 10.31 -6.26 -1.19
N CYS A 166 10.90 -5.87 -2.31
CA CYS A 166 12.29 -6.19 -2.67
C CYS A 166 13.12 -4.90 -2.71
N ASN A 167 14.23 -4.89 -1.98
CA ASN A 167 15.26 -3.86 -2.16
C ASN A 167 16.19 -4.31 -3.29
N LEU A 168 16.22 -3.58 -4.39
CA LEU A 168 17.16 -3.84 -5.48
C LEU A 168 18.45 -3.07 -5.20
N ASP A 169 19.55 -3.80 -4.99
CA ASP A 169 20.87 -3.22 -4.78
C ASP A 169 21.21 -2.24 -5.95
N PRO A 170 21.65 -0.99 -5.68
CA PRO A 170 22.02 -0.02 -6.70
C PRO A 170 23.19 -0.40 -7.65
N TYR A 171 23.88 -1.52 -7.44
CA TYR A 171 25.14 -1.86 -8.12
C TYR A 171 25.02 -3.07 -9.07
#